data_AF-A0A933TTV1-F1
#
_entry.id   AF-A0A933TTV1-F1
#
_cell.length_a   1.000
_cell.length_b   1.000
_cell.length_c   1.000
_cell.angle_alpha   90.00
_cell.angle_beta   90.00
_cell.angle_gamma   90.00
#
_symmetry.space_group_name_H-M   'P 1'
#
loop_
_entity.id
_entity.type
_entity.pdbx_description
1 polymer ?
#
loop_
_entity_poly.entity_id
_entity_poly.type
_entity_poly.pdbx_seq_one_letter_code
_entity_poly.pdbx_strand_id
1 'polypeptide(L)' 'MKIEVIDDQMAEILKKKTPAERLEIAFGMWRFAVKTLTSHLRSEHPDWDGKKIQKELVRRLSHGTAGFD' A
#
# COMPACT_ATOMS: atom_id res chain seq x y z
N MET A 1 -6.03 3.63 18.48
CA MET A 1 -5.12 3.97 17.37
C MET A 1 -3.99 4.79 17.95
N LYS A 2 -2.76 4.27 17.94
CA LYS A 2 -1.57 5.01 18.38
C LYS A 2 -0.99 5.63 17.12
N ILE A 3 -0.96 6.95 17.03
CA ILE A 3 -0.29 7.63 15.92
C ILE A 3 1.18 7.67 16.31
N GLU A 4 2.01 6.90 15.60
CA GLU A 4 3.46 7.04 15.70
C GLU A 4 3.83 8.39 15.09
N VAL A 5 4.36 9.28 15.92
CA VAL A 5 4.81 10.61 15.50
C VAL A 5 6.20 10.45 14.92
N ILE A 6 6.39 10.89 13.67
CA ILE A 6 7.72 10.95 13.05
C ILE A 6 8.55 11.99 13.81
N ASP A 7 9.79 11.66 14.14
CA ASP A 7 10.69 12.60 14.78
C ASP A 7 10.96 13.82 13.88
N ASP A 8 11.11 15.00 14.48
CA ASP A 8 11.22 16.25 13.73
C ASP A 8 12.41 16.24 12.75
N GLN A 9 13.51 15.58 13.11
CA GLN A 9 14.69 15.48 12.25
C GLN A 9 14.40 14.67 10.98
N MET A 10 13.70 13.56 11.11
CA MET A 10 13.26 12.73 9.97
C MET A 10 12.21 13.45 9.14
N ALA A 11 11.31 14.21 9.77
CA ALA A 11 10.35 15.04 9.04
C ALA A 11 11.06 16.05 8.12
N GLU A 12 12.13 16.70 8.60
CA GLU A 12 12.94 17.62 7.78
C GLU A 12 13.70 16.90 6.66
N ILE A 13 14.19 15.68 6.89
CA ILE A 13 14.82 14.86 5.84
C ILE A 13 13.80 14.50 4.75
N LEU A 14 12.58 14.10 5.14
CA LEU A 14 11.53 13.74 4.19
C LEU A 14 11.02 14.94 3.40
N LYS A 15 10.94 16.13 4.02
CA LYS A 15 10.56 17.38 3.34
C LYS A 15 11.55 17.77 2.23
N LYS A 16 12.82 17.42 2.37
CA LYS A 16 13.87 17.73 1.39
C LYS A 16 13.90 16.81 0.17
N LYS A 17 13.10 15.73 0.16
CA LYS A 17 12.99 14.82 -1.00
C LYS A 17 12.46 15.57 -2.22
N THR A 18 13.12 15.37 -3.35
CA THR A 18 12.64 15.86 -4.65
C THR A 18 11.30 15.21 -5.02
N PRO A 19 10.50 15.82 -5.92
CA PRO A 19 9.27 15.21 -6.40
C PRO A 19 9.47 13.79 -6.97
N ALA A 20 10.59 13.54 -7.67
CA ALA A 20 10.91 12.24 -8.23
C ALA A 20 11.15 11.19 -7.14
N GLU A 21 11.96 11.49 -6.12
CA GLU A 21 12.21 10.57 -5.01
C GLU A 21 10.93 10.27 -4.21
N ARG A 22 10.05 11.27 -4.04
CA ARG A 22 8.76 11.08 -3.38
C ARG A 22 7.87 10.10 -4.15
N LEU A 23 7.83 10.22 -5.48
CA LEU A 23 7.09 9.28 -6.33
C LEU A 23 7.72 7.88 -6.28
N GLU A 24 9.04 7.80 -6.28
CA GLU A 24 9.75 6.51 -6.21
C GLU A 24 9.44 5.78 -4.90
N ILE A 25 9.43 6.51 -3.77
CA ILE A 25 8.98 5.99 -2.47
C ILE A 25 7.53 5.53 -2.56
N ALA A 26 6.62 6.36 -3.07
CA ALA A 26 5.19 6.01 -3.18
C ALA A 26 4.97 4.74 -4.04
N PHE A 27 5.63 4.64 -5.18
CA PHE A 27 5.56 3.43 -6.02
C PHE A 27 6.18 2.21 -5.35
N GLY A 28 7.26 2.39 -4.59
CA GLY A 28 7.85 1.35 -3.75
C GLY A 28 6.85 0.82 -2.71
N MET A 29 6.21 1.73 -1.98
CA MET A 29 5.17 1.40 -0.99
C MET A 29 3.99 0.67 -1.64
N TRP A 30 3.53 1.12 -2.81
CA TRP A 30 2.45 0.46 -3.55
C TRP A 30 2.81 -0.98 -3.95
N ARG A 31 3.98 -1.19 -4.58
CA ARG A 31 4.44 -2.53 -4.98
C ARG A 31 4.57 -3.45 -3.77
N PHE A 32 5.09 -2.94 -2.66
CA PHE A 32 5.20 -3.69 -1.42
C PHE A 32 3.82 -4.09 -0.87
N ALA A 33 2.89 -3.14 -0.77
CA ALA A 33 1.54 -3.40 -0.28
C ALA A 33 0.80 -4.44 -1.12
N VAL A 34 0.84 -4.30 -2.46
CA VAL A 34 0.25 -5.28 -3.40
C VAL A 34 0.83 -6.67 -3.18
N LYS A 35 2.16 -6.80 -3.12
CA LYS A 35 2.83 -8.08 -2.95
C LYS A 35 2.47 -8.73 -1.62
N THR A 36 2.62 -8.00 -0.53
CA THR A 36 2.38 -8.49 0.83
C THR A 36 0.92 -8.91 1.01
N LEU A 37 -0.03 -8.08 0.57
CA LEU A 37 -1.46 -8.40 0.71
C LEU A 37 -1.87 -9.58 -0.20
N THR A 38 -1.36 -9.66 -1.42
CA THR A 38 -1.62 -10.82 -2.29
C THR A 38 -1.10 -12.11 -1.67
N SER A 39 0.12 -12.12 -1.14
CA SER A 39 0.70 -13.28 -0.46
C SER A 39 -0.12 -13.67 0.78
N HIS A 40 -0.54 -12.69 1.58
CA HIS A 40 -1.38 -12.92 2.75
C HIS A 40 -2.74 -13.53 2.36
N LEU A 41 -3.44 -12.96 1.37
CA LEU A 41 -4.73 -13.48 0.91
C LEU A 41 -4.64 -14.90 0.36
N ARG A 42 -3.57 -15.24 -0.37
CA ARG A 42 -3.33 -16.61 -0.85
C ARG A 42 -3.04 -17.59 0.28
N SER A 43 -2.37 -17.14 1.33
CA SER A 43 -2.10 -17.96 2.52
C SER A 43 -3.37 -18.19 3.35
N GLU A 44 -4.23 -17.18 3.47
CA GLU A 44 -5.46 -17.24 4.28
C GLU A 44 -6.59 -17.96 3.54
N HIS A 45 -6.63 -17.88 2.21
CA HIS A 45 -7.65 -18.47 1.36
C HIS A 45 -7.03 -19.33 0.24
N PRO A 46 -6.50 -20.53 0.55
CA PRO A 46 -5.87 -21.39 -0.45
C PRO A 46 -6.82 -21.88 -1.56
N ASP A 47 -8.13 -21.86 -1.31
CA ASP A 47 -9.20 -22.25 -2.22
C ASP A 47 -9.60 -21.14 -3.20
N TRP A 48 -9.11 -19.91 -3.01
CA TRP A 48 -9.46 -18.79 -3.87
C TRP A 48 -8.66 -18.81 -5.17
N ASP A 49 -9.38 -18.58 -6.27
CA ASP A 49 -8.77 -18.33 -7.56
C ASP A 49 -8.17 -16.92 -7.65
N GLY A 50 -7.38 -16.67 -8.70
CA GLY A 50 -6.75 -15.37 -8.92
C GLY A 50 -7.75 -14.21 -9.03
N LYS A 51 -8.98 -14.46 -9.49
CA LYS A 51 -10.01 -13.42 -9.64
C LYS A 51 -10.56 -12.97 -8.30
N LYS A 52 -10.85 -13.91 -7.39
CA LYS A 52 -11.27 -13.60 -6.01
C LYS A 52 -10.19 -12.84 -5.26
N ILE A 53 -8.94 -13.28 -5.37
CA ILE A 53 -7.79 -12.58 -4.76
C ILE A 53 -7.68 -11.14 -5.30
N GLN A 54 -7.75 -10.95 -6.62
CA GLN A 54 -7.64 -9.62 -7.22
C GLN A 54 -8.79 -8.69 -6.78
N LYS A 55 -10.03 -9.20 -6.75
CA LYS A 55 -11.20 -8.43 -6.31
C LYS A 55 -11.03 -7.93 -4.87
N GLU A 56 -10.56 -8.81 -3.99
CA GLU A 56 -10.34 -8.48 -2.58
C GLU A 56 -9.14 -7.55 -2.38
N LEU A 57 -8.06 -7.75 -3.14
CA LEU A 57 -6.90 -6.87 -3.17
C LEU A 57 -7.30 -5.42 -3.49
N VAL A 58 -8.06 -5.22 -4.58
CA VAL A 58 -8.58 -3.90 -4.96
C VAL A 58 -9.47 -3.34 -3.85
N ARG A 59 -10.43 -4.12 -3.36
CA ARG A 59 -11.33 -3.68 -2.29
C ARG A 59 -10.58 -3.14 -1.06
N ARG A 60 -9.51 -3.83 -0.63
CA ARG A 60 -8.72 -3.45 0.56
C ARG A 60 -7.76 -2.30 0.29
N LEU A 61 -7.01 -2.32 -0.81
CA LEU A 61 -6.02 -1.26 -1.09
C LEU A 61 -6.68 0.07 -1.43
N SER A 62 -7.84 0.03 -2.08
CA SER A 62 -8.55 1.23 -2.44
C SER A 62 -9.34 1.84 -1.28
N HIS A 63 -9.48 1.17 -0.12
CA HIS A 63 -10.39 1.62 0.95
C HIS A 63 -11.82 1.94 0.44
N GLY A 64 -12.24 1.36 -0.70
CA GLY A 64 -13.49 1.70 -1.38
C GLY A 64 -13.45 2.92 -2.33
N THR A 65 -12.32 3.58 -2.55
CA THR A 65 -12.18 4.75 -3.46
C THR A 65 -11.89 4.39 -4.91
N ALA A 66 -11.67 3.11 -5.23
CA ALA A 66 -11.62 2.65 -6.63
C ALA A 66 -13.05 2.44 -7.18
N GLY A 67 -13.91 3.43 -6.95
CA GLY A 67 -14.87 3.87 -7.93
C GLY A 67 -14.26 5.11 -8.56
N PHE A 68 -13.53 4.95 -9.66
CA PHE A 68 -13.51 6.03 -10.63
C PHE A 68 -14.91 5.98 -11.26
N ASP A 69 -15.74 6.96 -10.92
CA ASP A 69 -16.85 7.37 -11.77
C ASP A 69 -16.34 7.70 -13.19
#